data_AF-A0A7R9W5U6-F1
#
_entry.id   AF-A0A7R9W5U6-F1
#
_cell.length_a   1.000
_cell.length_b   1.000
_cell.length_c   1.000
_cell.angle_alpha   90.00
_cell.angle_beta   90.00
_cell.angle_gamma   90.00
#
_symmetry.space_group_name_H-M   'P 1'
#
loop_
_entity.id
_entity.type
_entity.pdbx_description
1 polymer ?
#
loop_
_entity_poly.entity_id
_entity_poly.type
_entity_poly.pdbx_seq_one_letter_code
_entity_poly.pdbx_strand_id
1 'polypeptide(L)'
;NSAGDGGGGGGGGYGRPDQVTYGTFLKVCANQMEAGPTRDRVVEVVFRKCVRDGQVGEMVLRELEGLVSGPEMWKALVGKEMSTTGVVRPRDLPNSWTCNVVEGKW
;
A
#
# COMPACT_ATOMS: atom_id res chain seq x y z
N ASN A 1 -11.24 -38.96 34.18
CA ASN A 1 -12.31 -38.25 33.47
C ASN A 1 -11.78 -36.93 32.97
N SER A 2 -11.73 -36.84 31.65
CA SER A 2 -11.29 -35.71 30.84
C SER A 2 -12.28 -34.55 30.89
N ALA A 3 -11.77 -33.33 30.85
CA ALA A 3 -12.32 -32.16 30.18
C ALA A 3 -11.13 -31.20 30.05
N GLY A 4 -10.61 -30.86 28.89
CA GLY A 4 -11.30 -30.58 27.64
C GLY A 4 -10.74 -29.24 27.19
N ASP A 5 -9.60 -29.30 26.51
CA ASP A 5 -8.98 -28.23 25.74
C ASP A 5 -10.02 -27.57 24.83
N GLY A 6 -10.07 -26.23 24.81
CA GLY A 6 -11.03 -25.54 23.97
C GLY A 6 -11.06 -24.02 24.13
N GLY A 7 -10.46 -23.31 23.18
CA GLY A 7 -11.12 -22.11 22.64
C GLY A 7 -10.28 -20.84 22.51
N GLY A 8 -9.50 -20.78 21.42
CA GLY A 8 -9.57 -19.64 20.50
C GLY A 8 -8.79 -18.39 20.89
N GLY A 9 -7.55 -18.31 20.39
CA GLY A 9 -6.75 -17.09 20.43
C GLY A 9 -7.48 -15.90 19.80
N GLY A 10 -7.79 -14.91 20.64
CA GLY A 10 -8.06 -13.54 20.22
C GLY A 10 -6.77 -12.86 19.74
N GLY A 11 -6.20 -13.36 18.65
CA GLY A 11 -5.09 -12.73 17.95
C GLY A 11 -5.59 -11.49 17.23
N GLY A 12 -5.78 -10.39 17.96
CA GLY A 12 -5.87 -9.08 17.35
C GLY A 12 -4.66 -8.90 16.44
N GLY A 13 -4.90 -8.63 15.17
CA GLY A 13 -3.90 -8.58 14.10
C GLY A 13 -2.93 -7.39 14.21
N TYR A 14 -2.36 -7.12 15.38
CA TYR A 14 -1.42 -6.04 15.70
C TYR A 14 -0.01 -6.25 15.12
N GLY A 15 0.14 -7.09 14.10
CA GLY A 15 1.43 -7.42 13.48
C GLY A 15 1.43 -7.45 11.96
N ARG A 16 0.29 -7.15 11.31
CA ARG A 16 0.22 -7.06 9.85
C ARG A 16 0.26 -5.60 9.43
N PRO A 17 1.16 -5.21 8.50
CA PRO A 17 1.19 -3.85 8.00
C PRO A 17 -0.11 -3.53 7.25
N ASP A 18 -0.68 -2.38 7.55
CA ASP A 18 -1.88 -1.84 6.92
C ASP A 18 -1.53 -0.67 5.96
N GLN A 19 -2.54 -0.09 5.32
CA GLN A 19 -2.36 1.06 4.41
C GLN A 19 -1.57 2.23 5.04
N VAL A 20 -1.73 2.49 6.35
CA VAL A 20 -1.03 3.58 7.06
C VAL A 20 0.44 3.23 7.22
N THR A 21 0.76 1.97 7.52
CA THR A 21 2.14 1.49 7.60
C THR A 21 2.87 1.69 6.27
N TYR A 22 2.25 1.26 5.16
CA TYR A 22 2.82 1.43 3.82
C TYR A 22 2.89 2.90 3.38
N GLY A 23 1.82 3.67 3.59
CA GLY A 23 1.76 5.09 3.26
C GLY A 23 2.81 5.90 4.03
N THR A 24 2.98 5.62 5.33
CA THR A 24 4.02 6.26 6.15
C THR A 24 5.42 5.93 5.66
N PHE A 25 5.68 4.66 5.31
CA PHE A 25 6.98 4.27 4.77
C PHE A 25 7.30 5.01 3.47
N LEU A 26 6.33 5.06 2.55
CA LEU A 26 6.45 5.78 1.28
C LEU A 26 6.70 7.28 1.53
N LYS A 27 5.94 7.91 2.43
CA LYS A 27 6.14 9.31 2.82
C LYS A 27 7.55 9.58 3.34
N VAL A 28 8.10 8.69 4.16
CA VAL A 28 9.48 8.84 4.64
C VAL A 28 10.47 8.74 3.49
N CYS A 29 10.29 7.78 2.58
CA CYS A 29 11.10 7.70 1.36
C CYS A 29 11.01 8.97 0.53
N ALA A 30 9.83 9.60 0.44
CA ALA A 30 9.62 10.81 -0.35
C ALA A 30 10.43 11.99 0.21
N ASN A 31 10.55 12.07 1.54
CA ASN A 31 11.23 13.16 2.22
C ASN A 31 12.73 12.93 2.42
N GLN A 32 13.16 11.67 2.56
CA GLN A 32 14.54 11.33 2.97
C GLN A 32 15.39 10.75 1.84
N MET A 33 14.78 10.28 0.75
CA MET A 33 15.51 9.72 -0.38
C MET A 33 15.42 10.67 -1.57
N GLU A 34 16.57 11.07 -2.10
CA GLU A 34 16.65 11.81 -3.35
C GLU A 34 16.06 10.98 -4.51
N ALA A 35 15.54 11.67 -5.52
CA ALA A 35 15.05 11.02 -6.72
C ALA A 35 16.18 10.26 -7.43
N GLY A 36 15.97 8.97 -7.66
CA GLY A 36 16.96 8.15 -8.34
C GLY A 36 16.65 6.65 -8.31
N PRO A 37 17.48 5.84 -8.97
CA PRO A 37 17.20 4.43 -9.21
C PRO A 37 17.03 3.60 -7.92
N THR A 38 17.73 3.98 -6.85
CA THR A 38 17.63 3.30 -5.55
C THR A 38 16.27 3.54 -4.91
N ARG A 39 15.78 4.79 -4.90
CA ARG A 39 14.45 5.12 -4.41
C ARG A 39 13.39 4.38 -5.22
N ASP A 40 13.55 4.39 -6.53
CA ASP A 40 12.56 3.79 -7.44
C ASP A 40 12.42 2.28 -7.21
N ARG A 41 13.53 1.57 -7.00
CA ARG A 41 13.54 0.15 -6.61
C ARG A 41 12.89 -0.10 -5.24
N VAL A 42 13.17 0.75 -4.25
CA VAL A 42 12.57 0.61 -2.91
C VAL A 42 11.06 0.80 -3.00
N VAL A 43 10.61 1.85 -3.69
CA VAL A 43 9.19 2.14 -3.92
C VAL A 43 8.50 0.98 -4.65
N GLU A 44 9.12 0.43 -5.69
CA GLU A 44 8.59 -0.72 -6.43
C GLU A 44 8.39 -1.95 -5.52
N VAL A 45 9.39 -2.28 -4.71
CA VAL A 45 9.33 -3.44 -3.80
C VAL A 45 8.23 -3.24 -2.75
N VAL A 46 8.18 -2.05 -2.15
CA VAL A 46 7.19 -1.71 -1.11
C VAL A 46 5.78 -1.70 -1.69
N PHE A 47 5.59 -1.07 -2.85
CA PHE A 47 4.28 -1.02 -3.51
C PHE A 47 3.78 -2.41 -3.91
N ARG A 48 4.64 -3.26 -4.48
CA ARG A 48 4.26 -4.65 -4.80
C ARG A 48 3.88 -5.46 -3.57
N LYS A 49 4.53 -5.20 -2.42
CA LYS A 49 4.15 -5.83 -1.16
C LYS A 49 2.78 -5.34 -0.69
N CYS A 50 2.53 -4.03 -0.76
CA CYS A 50 1.24 -3.43 -0.45
C CYS A 50 0.09 -3.99 -1.33
N VAL A 51 0.35 -4.13 -2.64
CA VAL A 51 -0.55 -4.78 -3.60
C VAL A 51 -0.86 -6.22 -3.21
N ARG A 52 0.16 -7.01 -2.85
CA ARG A 52 0.00 -8.41 -2.44
C ARG A 52 -0.81 -8.54 -1.15
N ASP A 53 -0.61 -7.61 -0.23
CA ASP A 53 -1.30 -7.57 1.05
C ASP A 53 -2.72 -6.99 0.91
N GLY A 54 -3.12 -6.51 -0.27
CA GLY A 54 -4.42 -5.92 -0.50
C GLY A 54 -4.65 -4.61 0.27
N GLN A 55 -3.56 -3.87 0.55
CA GLN A 55 -3.53 -2.68 1.40
C GLN A 55 -3.37 -1.37 0.61
N VAL A 56 -3.69 -1.36 -0.69
CA VAL A 56 -3.53 -0.18 -1.54
C VAL A 56 -4.67 0.81 -1.31
N GLY A 57 -4.53 1.64 -0.29
CA GLY A 57 -5.48 2.70 0.05
C GLY A 57 -5.16 4.05 -0.60
N GLU A 58 -6.01 5.03 -0.35
CA GLU A 58 -5.87 6.39 -0.90
C GLU A 58 -4.56 7.05 -0.46
N MET A 59 -4.16 6.84 0.79
CA MET A 59 -2.88 7.34 1.33
C MET A 59 -1.69 6.77 0.54
N VAL A 60 -1.67 5.47 0.28
CA VAL A 60 -0.57 4.81 -0.45
C VAL A 60 -0.45 5.39 -1.87
N LEU A 61 -1.59 5.58 -2.56
CA LEU A 61 -1.60 6.13 -3.92
C LEU A 61 -1.13 7.58 -3.97
N ARG A 62 -1.56 8.39 -3.00
CA ARG A 62 -1.13 9.79 -2.88
C ARG A 62 0.37 9.91 -2.65
N GLU A 63 0.93 9.13 -1.71
CA GLU A 63 2.36 9.16 -1.42
C GLU A 63 3.17 8.58 -2.58
N LEU A 64 2.65 7.54 -3.26
CA LEU A 64 3.27 6.97 -4.46
C LEU A 64 3.34 8.00 -5.59
N GLU A 65 2.27 8.76 -5.84
CA GLU A 65 2.23 9.80 -6.86
C GLU A 65 3.31 10.88 -6.65
N GLY A 66 3.56 11.29 -5.40
CA GLY A 66 4.65 12.22 -5.07
C GLY A 66 6.05 11.62 -5.14
N LEU A 67 6.16 10.28 -5.10
CA LEU A 67 7.42 9.54 -5.09
C LEU A 67 7.91 9.15 -6.48
N VAL A 68 7.00 8.87 -7.41
CA VAL A 68 7.38 8.40 -8.74
C VAL A 68 8.02 9.54 -9.54
N SER A 69 9.12 9.24 -10.23
CA SER A 69 9.88 10.23 -11.00
C SER A 69 9.20 10.65 -12.32
N GLY A 70 8.04 10.06 -12.65
CA GLY A 70 7.29 10.38 -13.88
C GLY A 70 6.22 9.34 -14.24
N PRO A 71 5.46 9.59 -15.33
CA PRO A 71 4.33 8.75 -15.75
C PRO A 71 4.74 7.34 -16.18
N GLU A 72 5.97 7.16 -16.68
CA GLU A 72 6.50 5.85 -17.08
C GLU A 72 6.62 4.89 -15.89
N MET A 73 7.15 5.39 -14.76
CA MET A 73 7.29 4.60 -13.54
C MET A 73 5.93 4.31 -12.91
N TRP A 74 5.02 5.30 -12.91
CA TRP A 74 3.63 5.09 -12.49
C TRP A 74 2.96 3.97 -13.29
N LYS A 75 3.07 4.03 -14.61
CA LYS A 75 2.50 3.03 -15.53
C LYS A 75 3.12 1.65 -15.31
N ALA A 76 4.42 1.56 -15.05
CA ALA A 76 5.10 0.31 -14.75
C ALA A 76 4.63 -0.34 -13.44
N LEU A 77 4.25 0.46 -12.44
CA LEU A 77 3.80 -0.04 -11.13
C LEU A 77 2.30 -0.33 -11.09
N VAL A 78 1.49 0.62 -11.56
CA VAL A 78 0.02 0.58 -11.44
C VAL A 78 -0.61 -0.10 -12.66
N GLY A 79 0.11 -0.21 -13.78
CA GLY A 79 -0.42 -0.73 -15.04
C GLY A 79 -1.45 0.19 -15.69
N LYS A 80 -1.64 1.40 -15.16
CA LYS A 80 -2.57 2.42 -15.65
C LYS A 80 -1.81 3.69 -15.97
N GLU A 81 -2.31 4.45 -16.93
CA GLU A 81 -1.79 5.78 -17.20
C GLU A 81 -2.06 6.69 -16.01
N MET A 82 -1.11 7.60 -15.74
CA MET A 82 -1.29 8.64 -14.76
C MET A 82 -2.35 9.58 -15.33
N SER A 83 -3.56 9.56 -14.76
CA SER A 83 -4.69 10.28 -15.33
C SER A 83 -4.40 11.78 -15.35
N THR A 84 -4.50 12.40 -16.53
CA THR A 84 -4.28 13.84 -16.73
C THR A 84 -5.39 14.69 -16.08
N THR A 85 -6.51 14.07 -15.71
CA THR A 85 -7.75 14.73 -15.27
C THR A 85 -8.25 14.28 -13.90
N GLY A 86 -7.58 13.33 -13.23
CA GLY A 86 -8.07 12.82 -11.95
C GLY A 86 -7.11 11.91 -11.21
N VAL A 87 -7.01 12.13 -9.90
CA VAL A 87 -6.32 11.26 -8.94
C VAL A 87 -6.83 9.83 -9.08
N VAL A 88 -5.93 8.86 -9.30
CA VAL A 88 -6.29 7.44 -9.31
C VAL A 88 -6.74 7.04 -7.91
N ARG A 89 -7.98 6.54 -7.79
CA ARG A 89 -8.55 6.16 -6.50
C ARG A 89 -8.46 4.66 -6.28
N PRO A 90 -8.51 4.19 -5.03
CA PRO A 90 -8.52 2.74 -4.73
C PRO A 90 -9.63 1.98 -5.48
N ARG A 91 -10.81 2.58 -5.63
CA ARG A 91 -11.93 2.02 -6.40
C ARG A 91 -11.66 1.83 -7.89
N ASP A 92 -10.68 2.54 -8.44
CA ASP A 92 -10.27 2.41 -9.84
C ASP A 92 -9.30 1.24 -10.02
N LEU A 93 -8.82 0.63 -8.94
CA LEU A 93 -7.88 -0.50 -8.94
C LEU A 93 -8.61 -1.83 -8.77
N PRO A 94 -7.98 -2.96 -9.12
CA PRO A 94 -8.57 -4.27 -8.89
C PRO A 94 -8.92 -4.48 -7.41
N ASN A 95 -10.07 -5.09 -7.13
CA ASN A 95 -10.49 -5.37 -5.74
C ASN A 95 -9.44 -6.16 -4.95
N SER A 96 -8.61 -6.97 -5.61
CA SER A 96 -7.51 -7.70 -4.97
C SER A 96 -6.45 -6.79 -4.35
N TRP A 97 -6.32 -5.55 -4.81
CA TRP A 97 -5.34 -4.58 -4.28
C TRP A 97 -5.90 -3.82 -3.09
N THR A 98 -7.21 -3.77 -2.94
CA THR A 98 -7.92 -2.95 -1.95
C THR A 98 -8.71 -3.79 -0.95
N CYS A 99 -8.65 -5.12 -1.04
CA CYS A 99 -9.50 -6.05 -0.30
C CYS A 99 -9.29 -6.03 1.22
N ASN A 100 -8.12 -5.61 1.69
CA ASN A 100 -7.77 -5.55 3.11
C ASN A 100 -7.63 -4.12 3.64
N VAL A 101 -7.94 -3.11 2.81
CA VAL A 101 -7.93 -1.71 3.21
C VAL A 101 -9.10 -1.46 4.15
N VAL A 102 -8.80 -1.11 5.40
CA VAL A 102 -9.81 -0.67 6.37
C VAL A 102 -9.91 0.85 6.29
N GLU A 103 -10.87 1.37 5.53
CA GLU A 103 -11.25 2.79 5.55
C GLU A 103 -12.27 3.03 6.67
N GLY A 104 -12.01 4.00 7.56
CA GLY A 104 -13.02 4.48 8.53
C GLY A 104 -13.02 3.88 9.94
N LYS A 105 -11.88 3.49 10.50
CA LYS A 105 -11.75 3.27 11.96
C LYS A 105 -10.74 4.22 12.57
N TRP A 106 -11.16 5.47 12.80
CA TRP A 106 -10.50 6.38 13.73
C TRP A 106 -11.57 6.90 14.70
#